data_AF-A0AAJ6VFJ4-F1
#
_entry.id   AF-A0AAJ6VFJ4-F1
#
_cell.length_a   1.000
_cell.length_b   1.000
_cell.length_c   1.000
_cell.angle_alpha   90.00
_cell.angle_beta   90.00
_cell.angle_gamma   90.00
#
_symmetry.space_group_name_H-M   'P 1'
#
loop_
_entity.id
_entity.type
_entity.pdbx_description
1 polymer ?
#
loop_
_entity_poly.entity_id
_entity_poly.type
_entity_poly.pdbx_seq_one_letter_code
_entity_poly.pdbx_strand_id
1 'polypeptide(L)'
;MSDQRQTGKVKWFSDQKGFGFITPDDGGDDLFVHQSSIKSEGYRSLGDGEEVEFEIENSDDGRTKAANVTAPGGNPVQGIRSSGGYGGGGYGGGGGGRGGRGGGGYGGGGGYGGGCYNCGGTGHFARECPNSGR
;
A
#
# COMPACT_ATOMS: atom_id res chain seq x y z
N MET A 1 -30.07 3.41 -12.21
CA MET A 1 -29.07 4.49 -12.38
C MET A 1 -27.80 3.80 -12.78
N SER A 2 -27.32 4.05 -14.00
CA SER A 2 -26.18 3.33 -14.56
C SER A 2 -24.90 3.88 -13.95
N ASP A 3 -24.47 3.25 -12.87
CA ASP A 3 -23.15 3.38 -12.25
C ASP A 3 -22.11 2.83 -13.25
N GLN A 4 -21.76 3.66 -14.22
CA GLN A 4 -20.86 3.25 -15.29
C GLN A 4 -19.45 3.58 -14.85
N ARG A 5 -18.85 2.65 -14.08
CA ARG A 5 -17.44 2.71 -13.74
C ARG A 5 -16.61 2.62 -15.01
N GLN A 6 -15.65 3.53 -15.12
CA GLN A 6 -14.66 3.59 -16.18
C GLN A 6 -13.28 3.62 -15.58
N THR A 7 -12.33 3.11 -16.35
CA THR A 7 -10.91 3.17 -16.01
C THR A 7 -10.25 4.31 -16.76
N GLY A 8 -9.20 4.85 -16.18
CA GLY A 8 -8.38 5.86 -16.84
C GLY A 8 -7.07 6.07 -16.10
N LYS A 9 -6.28 7.00 -16.64
CA LYS A 9 -4.98 7.36 -16.10
C LYS A 9 -5.01 8.77 -15.56
N VAL A 10 -4.45 8.94 -14.37
CA VAL A 10 -4.34 10.26 -13.77
C VAL A 10 -3.37 11.10 -14.60
N LYS A 11 -3.87 12.17 -15.22
CA LYS A 11 -3.04 13.08 -16.00
C LYS A 11 -2.08 13.84 -15.09
N TRP A 12 -2.66 14.39 -14.02
CA TRP A 12 -1.94 15.04 -12.93
C TRP A 12 -2.90 15.22 -11.76
N PHE A 13 -2.36 15.16 -10.55
CA PHE A 13 -3.09 15.43 -9.33
C PHE A 13 -2.24 16.29 -8.40
N SER A 14 -2.80 17.38 -7.88
CA SER A 14 -2.12 18.21 -6.88
C SER A 14 -2.73 17.94 -5.52
N ASP A 15 -1.96 17.30 -4.65
CA ASP A 15 -2.39 17.04 -3.27
C ASP A 15 -2.48 18.31 -2.42
N GLN A 16 -1.62 19.29 -2.69
CA GLN A 16 -1.71 20.61 -2.05
C GLN A 16 -3.01 21.34 -2.37
N LYS A 17 -3.48 21.25 -3.63
CA LYS A 17 -4.73 21.90 -4.04
C LYS A 17 -5.96 21.03 -3.85
N GLY A 18 -5.79 19.71 -3.75
CA GLY A 18 -6.88 18.74 -3.58
C GLY A 18 -7.70 18.46 -4.84
N PHE A 19 -7.15 18.73 -6.03
CA PHE A 19 -7.83 18.46 -7.30
C PHE A 19 -6.84 18.07 -8.40
N GLY A 20 -7.38 17.46 -9.45
CA GLY A 20 -6.60 17.01 -10.61
C GLY A 20 -7.48 16.70 -11.82
N PHE A 21 -6.86 16.06 -12.80
CA PHE A 21 -7.53 15.60 -14.02
C PHE A 21 -7.17 14.14 -14.31
N ILE A 22 -8.15 13.39 -14.78
CA ILE A 22 -8.01 12.00 -15.19
C ILE A 22 -8.35 11.91 -16.67
N THR A 23 -7.50 11.25 -17.44
CA THR A 23 -7.76 10.94 -18.84
C THR A 23 -8.39 9.55 -18.92
N PRO A 24 -9.67 9.42 -19.34
CA PRO A 24 -10.33 8.13 -19.49
C PRO A 24 -9.66 7.28 -20.57
N ASP A 25 -9.59 5.96 -20.38
CA ASP A 25 -9.02 5.05 -21.37
C ASP A 25 -9.92 4.92 -22.62
N ASP A 26 -11.21 5.25 -22.49
CA ASP A 26 -12.21 5.30 -23.58
C ASP A 26 -11.88 6.36 -24.65
N GLY A 27 -10.89 7.24 -24.40
CA GLY A 27 -10.41 8.22 -25.37
C GLY A 27 -11.21 9.52 -25.43
N GLY A 28 -11.91 9.88 -24.35
CA GLY A 28 -12.70 11.11 -24.22
C GLY A 28 -11.95 12.31 -23.61
N ASP A 29 -12.71 13.35 -23.25
CA ASP A 29 -12.19 14.56 -22.61
C ASP A 29 -11.63 14.30 -21.20
N ASP A 30 -10.69 15.15 -20.78
CA ASP A 30 -10.13 15.11 -19.43
C ASP A 30 -11.21 15.35 -18.37
N LEU A 31 -11.36 14.42 -17.44
CA LEU A 31 -12.36 14.47 -16.38
C LEU A 31 -11.80 15.16 -15.14
N PHE A 32 -12.59 16.11 -14.62
CA PHE A 32 -12.24 16.80 -13.39
C PHE A 32 -12.43 15.87 -12.18
N VAL A 33 -11.40 15.75 -11.34
CA VAL A 33 -11.46 15.00 -10.09
C VAL A 33 -11.16 15.91 -8.90
N HIS A 34 -11.98 15.78 -7.85
CA HIS A 34 -11.77 16.45 -6.57
C HIS A 34 -11.48 15.44 -5.46
N GLN A 35 -10.65 15.79 -4.48
CA GLN A 35 -10.32 14.93 -3.34
C GLN A 35 -11.54 14.42 -2.56
N SER A 36 -12.67 15.16 -2.58
CA SER A 36 -13.90 14.72 -1.92
C SER A 36 -14.49 13.46 -2.57
N SER A 37 -14.26 13.28 -3.87
CA SER A 37 -14.76 12.15 -4.66
C SER A 37 -13.91 10.89 -4.55
N ILE A 38 -12.70 11.00 -3.99
CA ILE A 38 -11.78 9.88 -3.83
C ILE A 38 -12.17 9.06 -2.59
N LYS A 39 -12.36 7.76 -2.77
CA LYS A 39 -12.63 6.81 -1.68
C LYS A 39 -11.31 6.33 -1.09
N SER A 40 -10.84 7.04 -0.06
CA SER A 40 -9.71 6.61 0.76
C SER A 40 -9.92 7.02 2.22
N GLU A 41 -9.52 6.13 3.14
CA GLU A 41 -9.67 6.30 4.59
C GLU A 41 -8.68 7.31 5.18
N GLY A 42 -7.66 7.73 4.41
CA GLY A 42 -6.61 8.63 4.85
C GLY A 42 -6.36 9.78 3.89
N TYR A 43 -5.08 10.01 3.59
CA TYR A 43 -4.69 11.10 2.71
C TYR A 43 -5.00 10.76 1.24
N ARG A 44 -5.93 11.51 0.66
CA ARG A 44 -6.51 11.25 -0.66
C ARG A 44 -5.63 11.86 -1.75
N SER A 45 -4.55 11.17 -2.07
CA SER A 45 -3.64 11.54 -3.16
C SER A 45 -3.61 10.46 -4.23
N LEU A 46 -3.41 10.87 -5.47
CA LEU A 46 -3.22 9.98 -6.62
C LEU A 46 -1.81 10.19 -7.17
N GLY A 47 -1.14 9.13 -7.61
CA GLY A 47 0.08 9.23 -8.39
C GLY A 47 -0.21 9.76 -9.79
N ASP A 48 0.70 10.55 -10.35
CA ASP A 48 0.66 10.89 -11.78
C ASP A 48 0.86 9.62 -12.62
N GLY A 49 0.06 9.47 -13.68
CA GLY A 49 0.04 8.28 -14.51
C GLY A 49 -0.54 7.02 -13.86
N GLU A 50 -1.03 7.11 -12.61
CA GLU A 50 -1.65 5.98 -11.91
C GLU A 50 -2.95 5.55 -12.60
N GLU A 51 -3.14 4.25 -12.74
CA GLU A 51 -4.39 3.67 -13.24
C GLU A 51 -5.43 3.70 -12.13
N VAL A 52 -6.59 4.25 -12.44
CA VAL A 52 -7.69 4.44 -11.48
C VAL A 52 -9.01 4.04 -12.12
N GLU A 53 -9.94 3.61 -11.28
CA GLU A 53 -11.32 3.35 -11.62
C GLU A 53 -12.20 4.42 -10.98
N PHE A 54 -13.08 5.02 -11.77
CA PHE A 54 -13.95 6.12 -11.35
C PHE A 54 -15.30 6.02 -12.05
N GLU A 55 -16.28 6.71 -11.51
CA GLU A 55 -17.60 6.85 -12.13
C GLU A 55 -17.72 8.23 -12.76
N ILE A 56 -18.30 8.31 -13.95
CA ILE A 56 -18.61 9.61 -14.57
C ILE A 56 -19.97 10.08 -14.04
N GLU A 57 -19.94 11.16 -13.28
CA GLU A 57 -21.15 11.86 -12.85
C GLU A 57 -21.32 13.14 -13.70
N ASN A 58 -22.51 13.31 -14.27
CA ASN A 58 -22.87 14.55 -14.95
C ASN A 58 -23.44 15.51 -13.91
N SER A 59 -22.78 16.64 -13.67
CA SER A 59 -23.33 17.68 -12.81
C SER A 59 -24.33 18.54 -13.57
N ASP A 60 -25.26 19.16 -12.85
CA ASP A 60 -26.33 20.02 -13.37
C ASP A 60 -25.81 21.24 -14.17
N ASP A 61 -24.52 21.57 -14.01
CA ASP A 61 -23.78 22.61 -14.75
C ASP A 61 -23.39 22.17 -16.19
N GLY A 62 -23.69 20.92 -16.57
CA GLY A 62 -23.35 20.36 -17.89
C GLY A 62 -21.91 19.85 -18.02
N ARG A 63 -21.17 19.78 -16.90
CA ARG A 63 -19.79 19.26 -16.87
C ARG A 63 -19.74 17.83 -16.32
N THR A 64 -18.87 17.02 -16.91
CA THR A 64 -18.55 15.68 -16.43
C THR A 64 -17.46 15.74 -15.36
N LYS A 65 -17.68 15.04 -14.25
CA LYS A 65 -16.72 14.92 -13.15
C LYS A 65 -16.55 13.45 -12.75
N ALA A 66 -15.39 13.13 -12.21
CA ALA A 66 -15.11 11.82 -11.66
C ALA A 66 -15.62 11.72 -10.21
N ALA A 67 -16.46 10.72 -9.96
CA ALA A 67 -16.98 10.32 -8.66
C ALA A 67 -16.43 8.94 -8.26
N ASN A 68 -16.48 8.60 -6.96
CA ASN A 68 -16.09 7.29 -6.42
C ASN A 68 -14.73 6.77 -6.91
N VAL A 69 -13.71 7.62 -6.92
CA VAL A 69 -12.40 7.26 -7.48
C VAL A 69 -11.69 6.27 -6.55
N THR A 70 -11.27 5.13 -7.11
CA THR A 70 -10.58 4.01 -6.44
C THR A 70 -9.46 3.48 -7.33
N ALA A 71 -8.59 2.61 -6.80
CA ALA A 71 -7.67 1.86 -7.63
C ALA A 71 -8.42 0.75 -8.40
N PRO A 72 -7.91 0.31 -9.56
CA PRO A 72 -8.53 -0.76 -10.34
C PRO A 72 -8.79 -2.00 -9.49
N GLY A 73 -10.00 -2.57 -9.65
CA GLY A 73 -10.47 -3.67 -8.83
C GLY A 73 -10.99 -3.27 -7.44
N GLY A 74 -11.21 -1.97 -7.18
CA GLY A 74 -11.78 -1.47 -5.93
C GLY A 74 -10.80 -1.43 -4.76
N ASN A 75 -9.51 -1.48 -5.05
CA ASN A 75 -8.47 -1.34 -4.03
C ASN A 75 -8.41 0.13 -3.53
N PRO A 76 -7.96 0.36 -2.28
CA PRO A 76 -7.65 1.72 -1.84
C PRO A 76 -6.50 2.28 -2.69
N VAL A 77 -6.63 3.54 -3.12
CA VAL A 77 -5.60 4.22 -3.93
C VAL A 77 -4.26 4.24 -3.19
N GLN A 78 -3.18 3.92 -3.89
CA GLN A 78 -1.84 3.85 -3.28
C GLN A 78 -1.32 5.25 -2.95
N GLY A 79 -1.59 6.21 -3.83
CA GLY A 79 -1.19 7.60 -3.67
C GLY A 79 0.32 7.80 -3.53
N ILE A 80 0.73 9.04 -3.30
CA ILE A 80 2.14 9.46 -3.37
C ILE A 80 2.92 9.03 -2.10
N ARG A 81 2.30 8.32 -1.16
CA ARG A 81 2.80 8.15 0.22
C ARG A 81 2.87 6.71 0.70
N SER A 82 2.43 5.73 -0.08
CA SER A 82 2.48 4.32 0.35
C SER A 82 3.85 3.68 0.10
N SER A 83 4.90 4.38 0.54
CA SER A 83 6.25 3.84 0.75
C SER A 83 6.82 4.30 2.11
N GLY A 84 5.97 4.71 3.06
CA GLY A 84 6.35 5.10 4.43
C GLY A 84 5.42 4.49 5.47
N GLY A 85 5.92 3.51 6.22
CA GLY A 85 5.10 2.55 6.95
C GLY A 85 4.52 2.95 8.30
N TYR A 86 3.60 2.09 8.75
CA TYR A 86 3.33 1.75 10.15
C TYR A 86 2.59 0.40 10.20
N GLY A 87 3.23 -0.66 9.69
CA GLY A 87 2.83 -2.05 9.94
C GLY A 87 3.66 -2.66 11.06
N GLY A 88 3.75 -1.99 12.21
CA GLY A 88 4.51 -2.42 13.38
C GLY A 88 3.59 -2.84 14.52
N GLY A 89 2.89 -3.96 14.35
CA GLY A 89 2.06 -4.54 15.39
C GLY A 89 2.89 -5.19 16.50
N GLY A 90 2.84 -4.59 17.70
CA GLY A 90 2.53 -5.29 18.95
C GLY A 90 3.63 -6.06 19.69
N TYR A 91 4.18 -5.45 20.74
CA TYR A 91 4.27 -5.92 22.15
C TYR A 91 4.96 -4.78 22.95
N GLY A 92 4.48 -4.27 24.09
CA GLY A 92 4.00 -4.99 25.26
C GLY A 92 5.17 -5.22 26.24
N GLY A 93 5.40 -4.28 27.16
CA GLY A 93 6.33 -4.42 28.32
C GLY A 93 7.49 -3.43 28.26
N GLY A 94 7.69 -2.47 29.17
CA GLY A 94 7.35 -2.44 30.59
C GLY A 94 8.58 -2.83 31.41
N GLY A 95 9.10 -1.88 32.19
CA GLY A 95 10.00 -2.19 33.33
C GLY A 95 11.43 -1.71 33.14
N GLY A 96 11.83 -0.75 33.98
CA GLY A 96 13.17 -0.19 34.00
C GLY A 96 14.18 -1.04 34.75
N GLY A 97 15.37 -0.49 34.96
CA GLY A 97 16.33 -1.12 35.86
C GLY A 97 17.77 -0.77 35.54
N ARG A 98 18.49 -0.30 36.54
CA ARG A 98 19.85 0.19 36.49
C ARG A 98 20.82 -0.95 36.81
N GLY A 99 22.05 -0.84 36.30
CA GLY A 99 23.21 -1.63 36.73
C GLY A 99 23.41 -2.90 35.89
N GLY A 100 24.61 -3.36 35.60
CA GLY A 100 25.93 -2.96 36.03
C GLY A 100 26.90 -4.09 35.66
N ARG A 101 28.07 -3.71 35.15
CA ARG A 101 29.38 -4.34 35.39
C ARG A 101 29.53 -5.88 35.26
N GLY A 102 30.40 -6.24 34.31
CA GLY A 102 31.21 -7.47 34.34
C GLY A 102 30.58 -8.62 33.56
N GLY A 103 31.31 -9.38 32.74
CA GLY A 103 32.74 -9.48 32.54
C GLY A 103 33.00 -10.88 31.98
N GLY A 104 33.83 -10.95 30.94
CA GLY A 104 34.65 -12.13 30.61
C GLY A 104 33.96 -13.37 30.05
N GLY A 105 34.55 -13.89 28.97
CA GLY A 105 34.88 -15.32 28.94
C GLY A 105 34.27 -16.17 27.84
N TYR A 106 35.07 -16.32 26.77
CA TYR A 106 35.31 -17.52 25.95
C TYR A 106 34.14 -18.32 25.31
N GLY A 107 34.30 -18.58 24.00
CA GLY A 107 33.52 -19.52 23.19
C GLY A 107 32.67 -18.78 22.15
N GLY A 108 33.04 -18.69 20.86
CA GLY A 108 33.42 -19.80 19.99
C GLY A 108 32.14 -20.42 19.40
N GLY A 109 31.70 -19.93 18.24
CA GLY A 109 30.65 -20.59 17.44
C GLY A 109 29.61 -19.63 16.86
N GLY A 110 29.78 -19.25 15.60
CA GLY A 110 28.68 -18.68 14.80
C GLY A 110 27.62 -19.75 14.52
N GLY A 111 26.36 -19.34 14.40
CA GLY A 111 25.29 -20.27 14.04
C GLY A 111 23.89 -19.74 14.31
N TYR A 112 23.40 -18.88 13.41
CA TYR A 112 22.00 -18.65 13.04
C TYR A 112 20.94 -19.49 13.81
N GLY A 113 20.00 -18.81 14.46
CA GLY A 113 18.66 -19.33 14.76
C GLY A 113 17.86 -19.52 13.46
N GLY A 114 18.37 -20.36 12.57
CA GLY A 114 17.79 -20.63 11.27
C GLY A 114 17.00 -21.92 11.35
N GLY A 115 15.68 -21.80 11.42
CA GLY A 115 14.82 -22.88 10.94
C GLY A 115 15.21 -23.28 9.51
N CYS A 116 14.76 -24.45 9.09
CA CYS A 116 14.78 -24.93 7.72
C CYS A 116 14.48 -23.80 6.74
N TYR A 117 15.47 -23.24 6.06
CA TYR A 117 15.28 -22.14 5.11
C TYR A 117 14.52 -22.58 3.84
N ASN A 118 14.35 -23.89 3.65
CA ASN A 118 13.55 -24.42 2.56
C ASN A 118 12.05 -24.53 2.89
N CYS A 119 11.69 -24.58 4.18
CA CYS A 119 10.32 -24.89 4.62
C CYS A 119 9.82 -24.02 5.79
N GLY A 120 10.67 -23.14 6.32
CA GLY A 120 10.42 -22.31 7.50
C GLY A 120 10.35 -23.07 8.83
N GLY A 121 10.40 -24.41 8.82
CA GLY A 121 10.23 -25.24 10.02
C GLY A 121 11.42 -25.15 10.98
N THR A 122 11.15 -25.09 12.28
CA THR A 122 12.18 -25.16 13.33
C THR A 122 12.36 -26.61 13.79
N GLY A 123 13.61 -26.99 14.11
CA GLY A 123 13.92 -28.34 14.62
C GLY A 123 14.67 -29.28 13.65
N HIS A 124 15.02 -28.83 12.44
CA HIS A 124 15.97 -29.53 11.56
C HIS A 124 16.71 -28.53 10.66
N PHE A 125 17.92 -28.87 10.20
CA PHE A 125 18.65 -28.06 9.23
C PHE A 125 18.08 -28.29 7.83
N ALA A 126 18.14 -27.31 6.91
CA ALA A 126 17.48 -27.48 5.61
C ALA A 126 18.11 -28.56 4.72
N ARG A 127 19.30 -29.07 5.07
CA ARG A 127 19.92 -30.25 4.44
C ARG A 127 19.26 -31.57 4.87
N GLU A 128 18.51 -31.54 5.96
CA GLU A 128 17.81 -32.66 6.58
C GLU A 128 16.29 -32.47 6.48
N CYS A 129 15.83 -31.62 5.55
CA CYS A 129 14.42 -31.31 5.39
C CYS A 129 13.67 -32.45 4.71
N PRO A 130 12.71 -33.10 5.39
CA PRO A 130 11.99 -34.27 4.86
C PRO A 130 11.09 -33.93 3.66
N ASN A 131 10.80 -32.63 3.43
CA ASN A 131 10.01 -32.14 2.30
C ASN A 131 10.86 -31.50 1.18
N SER A 132 12.19 -31.65 1.23
CA SER A 132 13.10 -31.03 0.26
C SER A 132 13.56 -31.94 -0.89
N GLY A 133 12.86 -33.04 -1.13
CA GLY A 133 13.20 -33.98 -2.21
C GLY A 133 12.64 -33.57 -3.57
N ARG A 134 13.53 -33.32 -4.53
CA ARG A 134 13.49 -34.06 -5.79
C ARG A 134 14.34 -35.31 -5.61
#